data_AF-S2SR41-F1
#
_entry.id   AF-S2SR41-F1
#
_cell.length_a   1.000
_cell.length_b   1.000
_cell.length_c   1.000
_cell.angle_alpha   90.00
_cell.angle_beta   90.00
_cell.angle_gamma   90.00
#
_symmetry.space_group_name_H-M   'P 1'
#
loop_
_entity.id
_entity.type
_entity.pdbx_description
1 polymer ?
#
loop_
_entity_poly.entity_id
_entity_poly.type
_entity_poly.pdbx_seq_one_letter_code
_entity_poly.pdbx_strand_id
1 'polypeptide(L)'
;MGASQAAFFRGTAELMAYDLQQGEKSGINLLIDGDAHLQNFGFYASPERNLLFDLNDFDEAQINSFEFDIKRLLTSVYLLGDQQGFDANKLDELVQTDASIYRKTLRDLFKVGALDRFYQSTEVNHLVQAIPGAEDSALLSKFVKKATKRNNDSVIKKYTTTIDGNMRFKDDPPSSVRLDKTTYQAIFDGFTQYRKSTRPDILVLLSEYRITDIIHHSVGIGSFGTNCYLVLLSGLGGSHLVLQVKEALPPRPELIPNTERITLQQEVSQGQRIIASQ
;
A
#
# COMPACT_ATOMS: atom_id res chain seq x y z
N MET A 1 -23.50 0.28 13.40
CA MET A 1 -22.26 -0.18 14.06
C MET A 1 -21.35 1.03 14.16
N GLY A 2 -20.87 1.38 15.36
CA GLY A 2 -19.84 2.42 15.51
C GLY A 2 -18.52 1.91 14.96
N ALA A 3 -17.77 2.76 14.26
CA ALA A 3 -16.40 2.44 13.85
C ALA A 3 -15.55 2.19 15.11
N SER A 4 -14.67 1.18 15.11
CA SER A 4 -13.71 0.99 16.20
C SER A 4 -12.73 2.16 16.25
N GLN A 5 -12.04 2.38 17.38
CA GLN A 5 -11.03 3.43 17.49
C GLN A 5 -9.94 3.30 16.42
N ALA A 6 -9.50 2.06 16.12
CA ALA A 6 -8.56 1.80 15.04
C ALA A 6 -9.12 2.16 13.64
N ALA A 7 -10.42 1.89 13.41
CA ALA A 7 -11.07 2.27 12.15
C ALA A 7 -11.23 3.80 12.03
N PHE A 8 -11.55 4.48 13.14
CA PHE A 8 -11.57 5.96 13.19
C PHE A 8 -10.18 6.52 12.89
N PHE A 9 -9.15 6.08 13.61
CA PHE A 9 -7.76 6.50 13.42
C PHE A 9 -7.27 6.35 11.96
N ARG A 10 -7.64 5.25 11.30
CA ARG A 10 -7.30 5.02 9.89
C ARG A 10 -8.09 5.92 8.95
N GLY A 11 -9.37 6.15 9.24
CA GLY A 11 -10.26 6.97 8.43
C GLY A 11 -10.08 8.48 8.59
N THR A 12 -9.33 8.95 9.60
CA THR A 12 -9.11 10.37 9.91
C THR A 12 -7.63 10.72 10.04
N ALA A 13 -6.81 10.26 9.10
CA ALA A 13 -5.35 10.44 9.14
C ALA A 13 -4.92 11.91 9.22
N GLU A 14 -5.67 12.79 8.59
CA GLU A 14 -5.49 14.23 8.61
C GLU A 14 -5.57 14.84 10.02
N LEU A 15 -6.37 14.27 10.92
CA LEU A 15 -6.45 14.73 12.31
C LEU A 15 -5.15 14.46 13.05
N MET A 16 -4.60 13.24 12.92
CA MET A 16 -3.30 12.93 13.52
C MET A 16 -2.20 13.77 12.89
N ALA A 17 -2.22 13.97 11.56
CA ALA A 17 -1.24 14.81 10.89
C ALA A 17 -1.26 16.24 11.44
N TYR A 18 -2.45 16.80 11.69
CA TYR A 18 -2.62 18.10 12.34
C TYR A 18 -1.98 18.11 13.75
N ASP A 19 -2.29 17.12 14.60
CA ASP A 19 -1.73 17.02 15.95
C ASP A 19 -0.19 16.90 15.92
N LEU A 20 0.34 16.08 15.01
CA LEU A 20 1.77 15.88 14.83
C LEU A 20 2.49 17.14 14.32
N GLN A 21 1.83 17.95 13.50
CA GLN A 21 2.38 19.23 13.05
C GLN A 21 2.57 20.22 14.20
N GLN A 22 1.69 20.19 15.20
CA GLN A 22 1.75 21.06 16.39
C GLN A 22 2.68 20.53 17.49
N GLY A 23 3.03 19.25 17.44
CA GLY A 23 3.92 18.61 18.42
C GLY A 23 5.40 18.95 18.23
N GLU A 24 6.20 18.54 19.21
CA GLU A 24 7.66 18.61 19.12
C GLU A 24 8.20 17.68 18.02
N LYS A 25 9.16 18.22 17.26
CA LYS A 25 9.81 17.59 16.10
C LYS A 25 11.31 17.84 16.18
N SER A 26 12.12 16.87 15.78
CA SER A 26 13.59 17.05 15.73
C SER A 26 14.07 17.99 14.62
N GLY A 27 13.20 18.30 13.65
CA GLY A 27 13.56 19.05 12.44
C GLY A 27 14.23 18.21 11.36
N ILE A 28 14.31 16.89 11.54
CA ILE A 28 14.85 15.96 10.55
C ILE A 28 13.74 15.55 9.59
N ASN A 29 13.79 16.09 8.38
CA ASN A 29 12.85 15.75 7.31
C ASN A 29 13.45 14.70 6.37
N LEU A 30 12.67 13.67 6.08
CA LEU A 30 13.01 12.57 5.16
C LEU A 30 11.80 12.30 4.26
N LEU A 31 11.98 11.48 3.23
CA LEU A 31 10.84 10.87 2.55
C LEU A 31 10.19 9.87 3.52
N ILE A 32 8.94 10.15 3.90
CA ILE A 32 8.11 9.31 4.75
C ILE A 32 7.00 8.66 3.92
N ASP A 33 6.44 7.55 4.39
CA ASP A 33 5.27 6.88 3.81
C ASP A 33 3.99 7.71 4.03
N GLY A 34 3.87 8.36 5.20
CA GLY A 34 2.73 9.21 5.53
C GLY A 34 1.50 8.46 6.02
N ASP A 35 1.36 7.16 5.73
CA ASP A 35 0.31 6.28 6.24
C ASP A 35 0.85 5.01 6.93
N ALA A 36 2.03 5.12 7.55
CA ALA A 36 2.70 4.00 8.19
C ALA A 36 1.95 3.51 9.44
N HIS A 37 1.02 2.57 9.25
CA HIS A 37 0.26 1.93 10.32
C HIS A 37 0.33 0.41 10.20
N LEU A 38 0.16 -0.33 11.30
CA LEU A 38 0.38 -1.78 11.37
C LEU A 38 -0.40 -2.58 10.30
N GLN A 39 -1.59 -2.12 9.89
CA GLN A 39 -2.38 -2.76 8.84
C GLN A 39 -1.91 -2.50 7.39
N ASN A 40 -0.98 -1.57 7.18
CA ASN A 40 -0.33 -1.29 5.88
C ASN A 40 0.97 -2.08 5.73
N PHE A 41 1.52 -2.61 6.83
CA PHE A 41 2.60 -3.58 6.79
C PHE A 41 2.06 -4.95 6.35
N GLY A 42 2.82 -5.62 5.50
CA GLY A 42 2.47 -6.95 5.04
C GLY A 42 3.62 -7.68 4.40
N PHE A 43 3.31 -8.88 3.92
CA PHE A 43 4.26 -9.76 3.28
C PHE A 43 4.02 -9.82 1.78
N TYR A 44 5.07 -9.60 1.00
CA TYR A 44 5.00 -9.46 -0.47
C TYR A 44 6.05 -10.32 -1.15
N ALA A 45 5.75 -10.79 -2.35
CA ALA A 45 6.76 -11.46 -3.17
C ALA A 45 7.52 -10.40 -3.97
N SER A 46 8.85 -10.38 -3.86
CA SER A 46 9.72 -9.60 -4.73
C SER A 46 9.65 -10.12 -6.18
N PRO A 47 10.10 -9.36 -7.18
CA PRO A 47 10.24 -9.84 -8.56
C PRO A 47 11.08 -11.13 -8.67
N GLU A 48 12.08 -11.28 -7.81
CA GLU A 48 12.95 -12.46 -7.67
C GLU A 48 12.29 -13.62 -6.91
N ARG A 49 11.03 -13.44 -6.48
CA ARG A 49 10.20 -14.38 -5.70
C ARG A 49 10.67 -14.58 -4.25
N ASN A 50 11.41 -13.62 -3.70
CA ASN A 50 11.72 -13.61 -2.27
C ASN A 50 10.53 -13.02 -1.51
N LEU A 51 10.22 -13.55 -0.33
CA LEU A 51 9.19 -12.94 0.51
C LEU A 51 9.80 -11.78 1.28
N LEU A 52 9.25 -10.59 1.12
CA LEU A 52 9.62 -9.34 1.80
C LEU A 52 8.56 -8.99 2.84
N PHE A 53 8.95 -8.33 3.92
CA PHE A 53 8.02 -7.67 4.85
C PHE A 53 8.20 -6.17 4.74
N ASP A 54 7.17 -5.47 4.28
CA ASP A 54 7.29 -4.04 3.97
C ASP A 54 5.97 -3.28 4.09
N LEU A 55 6.03 -1.97 3.89
CA LEU A 55 4.92 -1.09 3.55
C LEU A 55 4.54 -1.24 2.08
N ASN A 56 3.35 -0.77 1.74
CA ASN A 56 2.69 -1.16 0.50
C ASN A 56 1.84 -0.08 -0.15
N ASP A 57 1.66 1.05 0.53
CA ASP A 57 0.69 2.07 0.13
C ASP A 57 1.31 3.46 0.30
N PHE A 58 2.03 3.89 -0.72
CA PHE A 58 2.78 5.15 -0.74
C PHE A 58 1.92 6.32 -1.24
N ASP A 59 0.59 6.18 -1.25
CA ASP A 59 -0.34 7.22 -1.70
C ASP A 59 -0.13 8.53 -0.90
N GLU A 60 0.33 8.45 0.36
CA GLU A 60 0.58 9.58 1.27
C GLU A 60 2.06 10.03 1.35
N ALA A 61 2.95 9.39 0.58
CA ALA A 61 4.39 9.56 0.75
C ALA A 61 4.87 10.99 0.45
N GLN A 62 5.63 11.61 1.35
CA GLN A 62 6.03 13.01 1.22
C GLN A 62 7.29 13.32 2.01
N ILE A 63 7.91 14.48 1.75
CA ILE A 63 9.00 14.98 2.59
C ILE A 63 8.41 15.56 3.86
N ASN A 64 8.64 14.92 5.01
CA ASN A 64 8.18 15.40 6.30
C ASN A 64 9.04 14.84 7.45
N SER A 65 8.70 15.19 8.69
CA SER A 65 9.35 14.70 9.90
C SER A 65 9.23 13.17 9.97
N PHE A 66 10.35 12.46 10.05
CA PHE A 66 10.35 10.99 10.10
C PHE A 66 9.56 10.44 11.31
N GLU A 67 9.42 11.23 12.37
CA GLU A 67 8.64 10.88 13.56
C GLU A 67 7.15 10.69 13.26
N PHE A 68 6.64 11.20 12.13
CA PHE A 68 5.23 11.03 11.75
C PHE A 68 4.91 9.56 11.53
N ASP A 69 5.71 8.87 10.69
CA ASP A 69 5.53 7.44 10.42
C ASP A 69 5.68 6.60 11.69
N ILE A 70 6.68 6.91 12.52
CA ILE A 70 6.92 6.17 13.77
C ILE A 70 5.73 6.35 14.72
N LYS A 71 5.32 7.59 14.99
CA LYS A 71 4.20 7.86 15.90
C LYS A 71 2.92 7.23 15.36
N ARG A 72 2.67 7.32 14.06
CA ARG A 72 1.51 6.69 13.41
C ARG A 72 1.51 5.17 13.56
N LEU A 73 2.66 4.53 13.35
CA LEU A 73 2.82 3.09 13.53
C LEU A 73 2.54 2.70 14.98
N LEU A 74 3.21 3.35 15.92
CA LEU A 74 3.08 3.08 17.36
C LEU A 74 1.65 3.27 17.87
N THR A 75 0.98 4.36 17.47
CA THR A 75 -0.44 4.57 17.81
C THR A 75 -1.31 3.46 17.23
N SER A 76 -1.06 3.02 16.00
CA SER A 76 -1.84 1.92 15.40
C SER A 76 -1.62 0.58 16.12
N VAL A 77 -0.40 0.29 16.58
CA VAL A 77 -0.10 -0.91 17.38
C VAL A 77 -0.91 -0.89 18.67
N TYR A 78 -0.91 0.24 19.36
CA TYR A 78 -1.67 0.41 20.60
C TYR A 78 -3.17 0.21 20.38
N LEU A 79 -3.76 0.93 19.41
CA LEU A 79 -5.21 0.87 19.15
C LEU A 79 -5.69 -0.51 18.70
N LEU A 80 -4.89 -1.20 17.87
CA LEU A 80 -5.22 -2.55 17.43
C LEU A 80 -5.05 -3.56 18.55
N GLY A 81 -4.03 -3.40 19.39
CA GLY A 81 -3.82 -4.22 20.58
C GLY A 81 -4.97 -4.07 21.59
N ASP A 82 -5.36 -2.84 21.89
CA ASP A 82 -6.51 -2.54 22.75
C ASP A 82 -7.80 -3.16 22.19
N GLN A 83 -8.03 -3.03 20.87
CA GLN A 83 -9.17 -3.66 20.19
C GLN A 83 -9.18 -5.20 20.33
N GLN A 84 -8.03 -5.85 20.49
CA GLN A 84 -7.94 -7.30 20.75
C GLN A 84 -8.03 -7.66 22.24
N GLY A 85 -8.14 -6.67 23.15
CA GLY A 85 -8.26 -6.88 24.58
C GLY A 85 -6.93 -7.17 25.29
N PHE A 86 -5.80 -6.71 24.74
CA PHE A 86 -4.51 -6.79 25.43
C PHE A 86 -4.46 -5.83 26.63
N ASP A 87 -3.72 -6.21 27.67
CA ASP A 87 -3.53 -5.39 28.88
C ASP A 87 -2.80 -4.08 28.55
N ALA A 88 -3.30 -2.95 29.07
CA ALA A 88 -2.77 -1.62 28.78
C ALA A 88 -1.29 -1.46 29.16
N ASN A 89 -0.84 -2.03 30.29
CA ASN A 89 0.56 -1.91 30.70
C ASN A 89 1.48 -2.67 29.73
N LYS A 90 1.01 -3.81 29.20
CA LYS A 90 1.75 -4.57 28.18
C LYS A 90 1.80 -3.82 26.85
N LEU A 91 0.74 -3.09 26.50
CA LEU A 91 0.72 -2.26 25.30
C LEU A 91 1.68 -1.06 25.45
N ASP A 92 1.72 -0.41 26.61
CA ASP A 92 2.69 0.65 26.90
C ASP A 92 4.14 0.14 26.78
N GLU A 93 4.43 -1.03 27.37
CA GLU A 93 5.74 -1.68 27.26
C GLU A 93 6.10 -2.02 25.80
N LEU A 94 5.14 -2.54 25.04
CA LEU A 94 5.32 -2.88 23.63
C LEU A 94 5.66 -1.65 22.79
N VAL A 95 4.88 -0.57 22.91
CA VAL A 95 5.09 0.65 22.14
C VAL A 95 6.44 1.31 22.46
N GLN A 96 6.87 1.29 23.72
CA GLN A 96 8.21 1.75 24.11
C GLN A 96 9.32 0.85 23.55
N THR A 97 9.08 -0.46 23.52
CA THR A 97 10.01 -1.44 22.96
C THR A 97 10.18 -1.23 21.46
N ASP A 98 9.09 -1.07 20.72
CA ASP A 98 9.09 -0.81 19.28
C ASP A 98 9.87 0.47 18.93
N ALA A 99 9.62 1.57 19.66
CA ALA A 99 10.38 2.81 19.51
C ALA A 99 11.88 2.62 19.81
N SER A 100 12.20 1.84 20.84
CA SER A 100 13.59 1.53 21.21
C SER A 100 14.29 0.69 20.15
N ILE A 101 13.59 -0.28 19.54
CA ILE A 101 14.09 -1.10 18.44
C ILE A 101 14.41 -0.20 17.25
N TYR A 102 13.47 0.66 16.81
CA TYR A 102 13.71 1.59 15.71
C TYR A 102 14.99 2.42 15.92
N ARG A 103 15.14 3.02 17.12
CA ARG A 103 16.31 3.82 17.47
C ARG A 103 17.61 3.00 17.48
N LYS A 104 17.58 1.77 18.00
CA LYS A 104 18.76 0.88 18.04
C LYS A 104 19.15 0.45 16.63
N THR A 105 18.20 0.02 15.82
CA THR A 105 18.41 -0.35 14.42
C THR A 105 19.02 0.80 13.64
N LEU A 106 18.49 2.02 13.78
CA LEU A 106 19.08 3.19 13.12
C LEU A 106 20.54 3.41 13.53
N ARG A 107 20.84 3.35 14.84
CA ARG A 107 22.21 3.47 15.37
C ARG A 107 23.15 2.40 14.82
N ASP A 108 22.66 1.17 14.65
CA ASP A 108 23.46 0.07 14.12
C ASP A 108 23.67 0.22 12.59
N LEU A 109 22.66 0.69 11.85
CA LEU A 109 22.80 1.03 10.42
C LEU A 109 23.86 2.11 10.17
N PHE A 110 24.04 3.06 11.07
CA PHE A 110 25.12 4.06 10.98
C PHE A 110 26.54 3.46 11.09
N LYS A 111 26.67 2.21 11.55
CA LYS A 111 27.96 1.48 11.61
C LYS A 111 28.24 0.67 10.33
N VAL A 112 27.25 0.53 9.45
CA VAL A 112 27.32 -0.23 8.21
C VAL A 112 27.78 0.66 7.05
N GLY A 113 28.46 0.11 6.04
CA GLY A 113 28.85 0.87 4.84
C GLY A 113 27.63 1.37 4.04
N ALA A 114 27.76 2.47 3.32
CA ALA A 114 26.64 3.02 2.53
C ALA A 114 26.12 2.04 1.46
N LEU A 115 27.02 1.29 0.82
CA LEU A 115 26.67 0.30 -0.18
C LEU A 115 25.94 -0.90 0.43
N ASP A 116 26.42 -1.38 1.58
CA ASP A 116 25.79 -2.49 2.29
C ASP A 116 24.40 -2.11 2.80
N ARG A 117 24.21 -0.86 3.28
CA ARG A 117 22.89 -0.33 3.61
C ARG A 117 21.96 -0.28 2.40
N PHE A 118 22.47 0.11 1.23
CA PHE A 118 21.67 0.24 0.01
C PHE A 118 21.15 -1.12 -0.49
N TYR A 119 21.94 -2.19 -0.33
CA TYR A 119 21.54 -3.55 -0.71
C TYR A 119 20.88 -4.35 0.41
N GLN A 120 20.70 -3.77 1.59
CA GLN A 120 20.06 -4.47 2.70
C GLN A 120 18.58 -4.69 2.39
N SER A 121 18.19 -5.96 2.28
CA SER A 121 16.81 -6.36 1.97
C SER A 121 16.06 -6.83 3.21
N THR A 122 14.77 -6.49 3.30
CA THR A 122 13.81 -6.92 4.32
C THR A 122 13.25 -8.32 4.03
N GLU A 123 14.08 -9.20 3.47
CA GLU A 123 13.67 -10.59 3.24
C GLU A 123 13.22 -11.22 4.55
N VAL A 124 12.04 -11.85 4.51
CA VAL A 124 11.40 -12.47 5.66
C VAL A 124 12.29 -13.53 6.29
N ASN A 125 13.11 -14.21 5.48
CA ASN A 125 14.06 -15.19 6.00
C ASN A 125 15.06 -14.56 6.98
N HIS A 126 15.54 -13.34 6.70
CA HIS A 126 16.42 -12.61 7.62
C HIS A 126 15.67 -12.18 8.89
N LEU A 127 14.40 -11.75 8.76
CA LEU A 127 13.57 -11.38 9.93
C LEU A 127 13.26 -12.57 10.83
N VAL A 128 12.94 -13.74 10.25
CA VAL A 128 12.69 -14.98 11.00
C VAL A 128 13.95 -15.44 11.72
N GLN A 129 15.11 -15.36 11.08
CA GLN A 129 16.40 -15.70 11.71
C GLN A 129 16.80 -14.73 12.83
N ALA A 130 16.36 -13.48 12.76
CA ALA A 130 16.69 -12.45 13.76
C ALA A 130 15.83 -12.53 15.04
N ILE A 131 14.72 -13.27 15.04
CA ILE A 131 13.80 -13.38 16.17
C ILE A 131 13.91 -14.78 16.79
N PRO A 132 14.45 -14.93 18.01
CA PRO A 132 14.57 -16.25 18.64
C PRO A 132 13.22 -16.97 18.77
N GLY A 133 13.14 -18.20 18.26
CA GLY A 133 11.91 -19.01 18.27
C GLY A 133 10.87 -18.64 17.20
N ALA A 134 11.18 -17.70 16.31
CA ALA A 134 10.31 -17.36 15.18
C ALA A 134 10.21 -18.46 14.13
N GLU A 135 11.25 -19.28 13.99
CA GLU A 135 11.26 -20.45 13.09
C GLU A 135 10.22 -21.51 13.47
N ASP A 136 9.92 -21.67 14.77
CA ASP A 136 8.88 -22.55 15.28
C ASP A 136 7.50 -21.86 15.41
N SER A 137 7.41 -20.58 15.01
CA SER A 137 6.17 -19.82 15.12
C SER A 137 5.14 -20.31 14.09
N ALA A 138 4.13 -21.02 14.57
CA ALA A 138 2.95 -21.38 13.80
C ALA A 138 2.24 -20.15 13.19
N LEU A 139 2.35 -18.99 13.84
CA LEU A 139 1.82 -17.73 13.33
C LEU A 139 2.62 -17.23 12.13
N LEU A 140 3.94 -17.15 12.22
CA LEU A 140 4.78 -16.67 11.11
C LEU A 140 4.68 -17.60 9.90
N SER A 141 4.75 -18.91 10.10
CA SER A 141 4.57 -19.88 9.01
C SER A 141 3.19 -19.76 8.33
N LYS A 142 2.13 -19.45 9.09
CA LYS A 142 0.79 -19.18 8.54
C LYS A 142 0.76 -17.87 7.74
N PHE A 143 1.43 -16.81 8.21
CA PHE A 143 1.53 -15.54 7.48
C PHE A 143 2.30 -15.70 6.17
N VAL A 144 3.46 -16.36 6.20
CA VAL A 144 4.27 -16.71 5.01
C VAL A 144 3.42 -17.47 3.98
N LYS A 145 2.72 -18.54 4.42
CA LYS A 145 1.82 -19.32 3.54
C LYS A 145 0.64 -18.53 2.99
N LYS A 146 0.16 -17.51 3.70
CA LYS A 146 -0.94 -16.64 3.24
C LYS A 146 -0.44 -15.62 2.22
N ALA A 147 0.75 -15.10 2.43
CA ALA A 147 1.39 -14.12 1.57
C ALA A 147 1.70 -14.70 0.18
N THR A 148 2.27 -15.90 0.13
CA THR A 148 2.57 -16.59 -1.15
C THR A 148 1.32 -16.90 -1.98
N LYS A 149 0.14 -16.93 -1.36
CA LYS A 149 -1.15 -17.10 -2.06
C LYS A 149 -1.78 -15.79 -2.53
N ARG A 150 -1.27 -14.62 -2.11
CA ARG A 150 -1.75 -13.30 -2.54
C ARG A 150 -0.99 -12.86 -3.79
N ASN A 151 -1.31 -13.49 -4.90
CA ASN A 151 -0.75 -13.18 -6.22
C ASN A 151 -1.85 -12.74 -7.20
N ASN A 152 -1.46 -12.40 -8.43
CA ASN A 152 -2.38 -12.03 -9.50
C ASN A 152 -3.52 -13.07 -9.70
N ASP A 153 -3.23 -14.37 -9.62
CA ASP A 153 -4.25 -15.43 -9.75
C ASP A 153 -5.32 -15.34 -8.66
N SER A 154 -4.94 -14.97 -7.44
CA SER A 154 -5.88 -14.79 -6.34
C SER A 154 -6.82 -13.60 -6.58
N VAL A 155 -6.32 -12.52 -7.19
CA VAL A 155 -7.11 -11.34 -7.57
C VAL A 155 -8.09 -11.72 -8.67
N ILE A 156 -7.61 -12.40 -9.72
CA ILE A 156 -8.45 -12.91 -10.81
C ILE A 156 -9.57 -13.78 -10.24
N LYS A 157 -9.22 -14.85 -9.50
CA LYS A 157 -10.22 -15.77 -8.94
C LYS A 157 -11.28 -15.06 -8.08
N LYS A 158 -10.87 -14.04 -7.31
CA LYS A 158 -11.77 -13.28 -6.46
C LYS A 158 -12.71 -12.41 -7.29
N TYR A 159 -12.18 -11.58 -8.16
CA TYR A 159 -12.92 -10.49 -8.80
C TYR A 159 -13.48 -10.82 -10.18
N THR A 160 -13.09 -11.93 -10.81
CA THR A 160 -13.55 -12.27 -12.16
C THR A 160 -14.44 -13.52 -12.20
N THR A 161 -15.21 -13.63 -13.28
CA THR A 161 -16.05 -14.76 -13.66
C THR A 161 -15.94 -14.97 -15.17
N THR A 162 -16.34 -16.15 -15.65
CA THR A 162 -16.38 -16.44 -17.09
C THR A 162 -17.79 -16.22 -17.61
N ILE A 163 -17.94 -15.40 -18.65
CA ILE A 163 -19.20 -15.14 -19.35
C ILE A 163 -18.94 -15.37 -20.85
N ASP A 164 -19.71 -16.27 -21.47
CA ASP A 164 -19.56 -16.64 -22.88
C ASP A 164 -18.13 -17.01 -23.28
N GLY A 165 -17.46 -17.79 -22.41
CA GLY A 165 -16.08 -18.22 -22.61
C GLY A 165 -15.01 -17.13 -22.38
N ASN A 166 -15.39 -15.91 -22.02
CA ASN A 166 -14.48 -14.80 -21.77
C ASN A 166 -14.42 -14.42 -20.29
N MET A 167 -13.22 -14.20 -19.77
CA MET A 167 -13.02 -13.72 -18.41
C MET A 167 -13.46 -12.25 -18.30
N ARG A 168 -14.25 -11.93 -17.28
CA ARG A 168 -14.79 -10.60 -17.00
C ARG A 168 -14.85 -10.33 -15.50
N PHE A 169 -14.80 -9.08 -15.08
CA PHE A 169 -15.04 -8.74 -13.67
C PHE A 169 -16.49 -9.06 -13.26
N LYS A 170 -16.68 -9.44 -12.00
CA LYS A 170 -17.99 -9.60 -11.37
C LYS A 170 -18.54 -8.21 -11.03
N ASP A 171 -19.83 -8.03 -11.29
CA ASP A 171 -20.57 -6.86 -10.81
C ASP A 171 -20.95 -7.12 -9.34
N ASP A 172 -20.58 -6.22 -8.44
CA ASP A 172 -20.78 -6.36 -6.98
C ASP A 172 -21.01 -4.98 -6.32
N PRO A 173 -22.18 -4.35 -6.56
CA PRO A 173 -22.46 -3.02 -6.02
C PRO A 173 -22.53 -3.03 -4.47
N PRO A 174 -22.05 -1.95 -3.79
CA PRO A 174 -21.47 -0.73 -4.37
C PRO A 174 -19.96 -0.83 -4.65
N SER A 175 -19.32 -1.95 -4.30
CA SER A 175 -17.86 -2.09 -4.30
C SER A 175 -17.27 -2.16 -5.71
N SER A 176 -17.91 -2.88 -6.63
CA SER A 176 -17.47 -3.03 -8.01
C SER A 176 -18.65 -2.81 -8.94
N VAL A 177 -18.58 -1.79 -9.80
CA VAL A 177 -19.70 -1.39 -10.66
C VAL A 177 -19.24 -1.12 -12.07
N ARG A 178 -20.12 -1.38 -13.03
CA ARG A 178 -19.85 -1.13 -14.45
C ARG A 178 -19.66 0.36 -14.74
N LEU A 179 -18.76 0.64 -15.66
CA LEU A 179 -18.49 1.99 -16.15
C LEU A 179 -19.46 2.37 -17.27
N ASP A 180 -19.76 3.66 -17.37
CA ASP A 180 -20.32 4.21 -18.60
C ASP A 180 -19.28 4.13 -19.75
N LYS A 181 -19.76 4.26 -20.99
CA LYS A 181 -18.91 4.12 -22.19
C LYS A 181 -17.80 5.16 -22.27
N THR A 182 -18.06 6.38 -21.80
CA THR A 182 -17.10 7.49 -21.86
C THR A 182 -15.94 7.23 -20.91
N THR A 183 -16.25 6.90 -19.66
CA THR A 183 -15.24 6.57 -18.63
C THR A 183 -14.46 5.32 -19.01
N TYR A 184 -15.12 4.27 -19.52
CA TYR A 184 -14.44 3.08 -20.01
C TYR A 184 -13.40 3.41 -21.09
N GLN A 185 -13.78 4.22 -22.09
CA GLN A 185 -12.88 4.61 -23.17
C GLN A 185 -11.71 5.46 -22.66
N ALA A 186 -11.96 6.37 -21.71
CA ALA A 186 -10.90 7.18 -21.11
C ALA A 186 -9.83 6.33 -20.41
N ILE A 187 -10.24 5.32 -19.63
CA ILE A 187 -9.28 4.41 -18.96
C ILE A 187 -8.55 3.53 -19.99
N PHE A 188 -9.24 3.06 -21.02
CA PHE A 188 -8.62 2.30 -22.11
C PHE A 188 -7.53 3.11 -22.84
N ASP A 189 -7.83 4.37 -23.17
CA ASP A 189 -6.87 5.27 -23.84
C ASP A 189 -5.71 5.62 -22.89
N GLY A 190 -6.00 5.84 -21.61
CA GLY A 190 -5.00 6.07 -20.56
C GLY A 190 -4.02 4.89 -20.44
N PHE A 191 -4.52 3.65 -20.43
CA PHE A 191 -3.65 2.46 -20.43
C PHE A 191 -2.76 2.40 -21.68
N THR A 192 -3.30 2.76 -22.84
CA THR A 192 -2.54 2.80 -24.10
C THR A 192 -1.40 3.82 -24.05
N GLN A 193 -1.62 4.95 -23.39
CA GLN A 193 -0.58 5.95 -23.13
C GLN A 193 0.43 5.47 -22.09
N TYR A 194 -0.03 4.90 -20.98
CA TYR A 194 0.81 4.37 -19.90
C TYR A 194 1.84 3.36 -20.41
N ARG A 195 1.44 2.44 -21.29
CA ARG A 195 2.38 1.47 -21.91
C ARG A 195 3.58 2.16 -22.56
N LYS A 196 3.40 3.34 -23.15
CA LYS A 196 4.49 4.08 -23.82
C LYS A 196 5.44 4.76 -22.83
N SER A 197 5.03 4.94 -21.57
CA SER A 197 5.86 5.53 -20.51
C SER A 197 6.53 4.50 -19.60
N THR A 198 6.22 3.20 -19.73
CA THR A 198 6.86 2.16 -18.92
C THR A 198 8.29 1.86 -19.40
N ARG A 199 9.08 1.20 -18.54
CA ARG A 199 10.37 0.63 -18.93
C ARG A 199 10.22 -0.34 -20.13
N PRO A 200 11.25 -0.51 -20.98
CA PRO A 200 11.16 -1.35 -22.17
C PRO A 200 10.77 -2.81 -21.91
N ASP A 201 11.26 -3.41 -20.83
CA ASP A 201 10.91 -4.78 -20.41
C ASP A 201 9.43 -4.93 -20.05
N ILE A 202 8.89 -3.96 -19.32
CA ILE A 202 7.46 -3.89 -18.98
C ILE A 202 6.60 -3.64 -20.23
N LEU A 203 7.05 -2.80 -21.16
CA LEU A 203 6.35 -2.55 -22.41
C LEU A 203 6.22 -3.83 -23.25
N VAL A 204 7.30 -4.63 -23.35
CA VAL A 204 7.26 -5.93 -24.04
C VAL A 204 6.26 -6.85 -23.37
N LEU A 205 6.32 -7.01 -22.04
CA LEU A 205 5.36 -7.82 -21.29
C LEU A 205 3.91 -7.38 -21.56
N LEU A 206 3.60 -6.10 -21.39
CA LEU A 206 2.25 -5.57 -21.60
C LEU A 206 1.79 -5.64 -23.07
N SER A 207 2.71 -5.81 -24.02
CA SER A 207 2.37 -5.99 -25.44
C SER A 207 1.80 -7.36 -25.77
N GLU A 208 2.02 -8.35 -24.92
CA GLU A 208 1.48 -9.70 -25.07
C GLU A 208 0.01 -9.82 -24.59
N TYR A 209 -0.52 -8.75 -23.99
CA TYR A 209 -1.87 -8.71 -23.44
C TYR A 209 -2.76 -7.69 -24.15
N ARG A 210 -4.07 -7.97 -24.14
CA ARG A 210 -5.13 -7.02 -24.54
C ARG A 210 -6.06 -6.74 -23.37
N ILE A 211 -6.60 -5.52 -23.27
CA ILE A 211 -7.69 -5.22 -22.35
C ILE A 211 -8.92 -6.02 -22.75
N THR A 212 -9.52 -6.73 -21.80
CA THR A 212 -10.76 -7.49 -22.00
C THR A 212 -11.91 -7.01 -21.14
N ASP A 213 -11.65 -6.35 -20.01
CA ASP A 213 -12.68 -5.75 -19.18
C ASP A 213 -12.11 -4.62 -18.30
N ILE A 214 -12.94 -3.66 -17.93
CA ILE A 214 -12.60 -2.58 -17.01
C ILE A 214 -13.81 -2.35 -16.10
N ILE A 215 -13.58 -2.22 -14.79
CA ILE A 215 -14.63 -1.99 -13.80
C ILE A 215 -14.21 -0.89 -12.82
N HIS A 216 -15.16 -0.08 -12.35
CA HIS A 216 -14.92 0.76 -11.19
C HIS A 216 -14.81 -0.13 -9.95
N HIS A 217 -13.87 0.16 -9.06
CA HIS A 217 -13.67 -0.60 -7.84
C HIS A 217 -13.33 0.33 -6.67
N SER A 218 -14.18 0.34 -5.64
CA SER A 218 -13.90 1.05 -4.39
C SER A 218 -13.01 0.21 -3.49
N VAL A 219 -11.91 0.79 -3.01
CA VAL A 219 -10.94 0.12 -2.13
C VAL A 219 -10.94 0.69 -0.72
N GLY A 220 -11.47 -0.08 0.22
CA GLY A 220 -11.33 0.17 1.65
C GLY A 220 -11.84 1.54 2.12
N ILE A 221 -11.47 1.88 3.36
CA ILE A 221 -11.85 3.14 4.02
C ILE A 221 -10.87 4.29 3.75
N GLY A 222 -9.61 3.97 3.40
CA GLY A 222 -8.56 4.98 3.18
C GLY A 222 -8.63 5.71 1.83
N SER A 223 -9.30 5.11 0.84
CA SER A 223 -9.47 5.68 -0.50
C SER A 223 -10.94 6.02 -0.80
N PHE A 224 -11.74 6.20 0.24
CA PHE A 224 -13.16 6.54 0.10
C PHE A 224 -13.30 7.92 -0.54
N GLY A 225 -14.03 7.98 -1.66
CA GLY A 225 -14.20 9.22 -2.43
C GLY A 225 -13.19 9.43 -3.56
N THR A 226 -12.22 8.52 -3.73
CA THR A 226 -11.26 8.56 -4.86
C THR A 226 -11.68 7.61 -5.98
N ASN A 227 -11.33 7.96 -7.22
CA ASN A 227 -11.56 7.10 -8.37
C ASN A 227 -10.56 5.95 -8.39
N CYS A 228 -11.07 4.72 -8.45
CA CYS A 228 -10.25 3.53 -8.58
C CYS A 228 -10.91 2.54 -9.56
N TYR A 229 -10.10 1.96 -10.44
CA TYR A 229 -10.52 1.06 -11.49
C TYR A 229 -9.65 -0.19 -11.51
N LEU A 230 -10.24 -1.33 -11.89
CA LEU A 230 -9.48 -2.53 -12.24
C LEU A 230 -9.53 -2.73 -13.75
N VAL A 231 -8.38 -3.00 -14.35
CA VAL A 231 -8.21 -3.31 -15.78
C VAL A 231 -7.82 -4.77 -15.90
N LEU A 232 -8.64 -5.56 -16.58
CA LEU A 232 -8.37 -6.96 -16.87
C LEU A 232 -7.68 -7.07 -18.22
N LEU A 233 -6.47 -7.61 -18.20
CA LEU A 233 -5.65 -7.90 -19.35
C LEU A 233 -5.65 -9.42 -19.61
N SER A 234 -5.85 -9.84 -20.85
CA SER A 234 -5.81 -11.25 -21.25
C SER A 234 -4.80 -11.46 -22.38
N GLY A 235 -3.95 -12.47 -22.23
CA GLY A 235 -2.89 -12.83 -23.17
C GLY A 235 -3.07 -14.22 -23.75
N LEU A 236 -2.01 -14.72 -24.41
CA LEU A 236 -1.98 -16.07 -24.95
C LEU A 236 -1.92 -17.14 -23.85
N GLY A 237 -2.32 -18.37 -24.19
CA GLY A 237 -2.26 -19.51 -23.25
C GLY A 237 -3.21 -19.41 -22.06
N GLY A 238 -4.24 -18.57 -22.12
CA GLY A 238 -5.16 -18.33 -21.01
C GLY A 238 -4.55 -17.51 -19.87
N SER A 239 -3.47 -16.77 -20.14
CA SER A 239 -2.86 -15.89 -19.16
C SER A 239 -3.71 -14.64 -18.95
N HIS A 240 -3.78 -14.19 -17.70
CA HIS A 240 -4.51 -12.99 -17.33
C HIS A 240 -3.66 -12.14 -16.38
N LEU A 241 -3.84 -10.83 -16.42
CA LEU A 241 -3.20 -9.87 -15.54
C LEU A 241 -4.24 -8.83 -15.12
N VAL A 242 -4.28 -8.48 -13.84
CA VAL A 242 -5.12 -7.39 -13.33
C VAL A 242 -4.23 -6.22 -12.94
N LEU A 243 -4.51 -5.05 -13.50
CA LEU A 243 -3.89 -3.79 -13.08
C LEU A 243 -4.92 -2.96 -12.33
N GLN A 244 -4.45 -2.25 -11.30
CA GLN A 244 -5.25 -1.27 -10.58
C GLN A 244 -4.84 0.13 -11.05
N VAL A 245 -5.83 0.94 -11.42
CA VAL A 245 -5.66 2.36 -11.78
C VAL A 245 -6.28 3.17 -10.66
N LYS A 246 -5.48 3.95 -9.95
CA LYS A 246 -5.90 4.83 -8.87
C LYS A 246 -5.77 6.29 -9.30
N GLU A 247 -6.69 7.12 -8.86
CA GLU A 247 -6.55 8.57 -8.85
C GLU A 247 -5.43 8.99 -7.89
N ALA A 248 -4.52 9.84 -8.36
CA ALA A 248 -3.38 10.28 -7.58
C ALA A 248 -3.67 11.65 -6.95
N LEU A 249 -4.00 11.64 -5.66
CA LEU A 249 -4.29 12.85 -4.91
C LEU A 249 -3.04 13.42 -4.23
N PRO A 250 -3.05 14.72 -3.88
CA PRO A 250 -2.11 15.27 -2.90
C PRO A 250 -2.20 14.50 -1.57
N PRO A 251 -1.12 14.47 -0.78
CA PRO A 251 -1.18 13.92 0.57
C PRO A 251 -2.33 14.56 1.37
N ARG A 252 -3.03 13.76 2.17
CA ARG A 252 -4.16 14.16 3.02
C ARG A 252 -3.91 15.45 3.82
N PRO A 253 -2.71 15.70 4.39
CA PRO A 253 -2.43 16.95 5.09
C PRO A 253 -2.48 18.21 4.21
N GLU A 254 -2.33 18.07 2.89
CA GLU A 254 -2.41 19.17 1.90
C GLU A 254 -3.83 19.38 1.36
N LEU A 255 -4.77 18.45 1.65
CA LEU A 255 -6.20 18.57 1.35
C LEU A 255 -6.88 19.51 2.37
N ILE A 256 -6.35 20.72 2.51
CA ILE A 256 -6.97 21.80 3.28
C ILE A 256 -8.20 22.28 2.48
N PRO A 257 -9.34 22.60 3.13
CA PRO A 257 -10.63 22.92 2.47
C PRO A 257 -10.63 24.05 1.42
N ASN A 258 -9.51 24.76 1.22
CA ASN A 258 -9.40 25.83 0.23
C ASN A 258 -8.84 25.37 -1.14
N THR A 259 -8.48 24.10 -1.31
CA THR A 259 -8.04 23.57 -2.61
C THR A 259 -9.25 23.01 -3.37
N GLU A 260 -10.10 23.89 -3.91
CA GLU A 260 -11.39 23.50 -4.50
C GLU A 260 -11.28 22.69 -5.80
N ARG A 261 -10.11 22.63 -6.44
CA ARG A 261 -9.90 21.88 -7.68
C ARG A 261 -8.51 21.28 -7.78
N ILE A 262 -8.48 19.97 -7.99
CA ILE A 262 -7.28 19.25 -8.42
C ILE A 262 -7.21 19.37 -9.95
N THR A 263 -6.04 19.75 -10.46
CA THR A 263 -5.76 19.83 -11.89
C THR A 263 -5.06 18.58 -12.38
N LEU A 264 -5.21 18.24 -13.67
CA LEU A 264 -4.50 17.12 -14.29
C LEU A 264 -2.97 17.20 -14.09
N GLN A 265 -2.40 18.42 -14.13
CA GLN A 265 -0.97 18.60 -13.90
C GLN A 265 -0.57 18.24 -12.46
N GLN A 266 -1.41 18.59 -11.48
CA GLN A 266 -1.19 18.18 -10.10
C GLN A 266 -1.29 16.67 -9.97
N GLU A 267 -2.33 16.01 -10.51
CA GLU A 267 -2.45 14.54 -10.46
C GLU A 267 -1.24 13.84 -11.07
N VAL A 268 -0.73 14.32 -12.22
CA VAL A 268 0.48 13.77 -12.84
C VAL A 268 1.68 13.89 -11.90
N SER A 269 1.86 15.05 -11.25
CA SER A 269 2.91 15.26 -10.26
C SER A 269 2.76 14.35 -9.04
N GLN A 270 1.51 14.13 -8.57
CA GLN A 270 1.24 13.24 -7.44
C GLN A 270 1.47 11.78 -7.80
N GLY A 271 1.08 11.35 -9.01
CA GLY A 271 1.39 10.01 -9.51
C GLY A 271 2.90 9.76 -9.61
N GLN A 272 3.66 10.76 -10.06
CA GLN A 272 5.13 10.70 -10.08
C GLN A 272 5.73 10.60 -8.68
N ARG A 273 5.21 11.38 -7.71
CA ARG A 273 5.61 11.30 -6.29
C ARG A 273 5.41 9.88 -5.75
N ILE A 274 4.22 9.31 -5.93
CA ILE A 274 3.88 7.97 -5.44
C ILE A 274 4.82 6.92 -6.06
N ILE A 275 5.03 6.96 -7.39
CA ILE A 275 5.92 5.99 -8.07
C ILE A 275 7.37 6.15 -7.63
N ALA A 276 7.86 7.38 -7.44
CA ALA A 276 9.23 7.64 -7.02
C ALA A 276 9.51 7.30 -5.54
N SER A 277 8.45 7.04 -4.77
CA SER A 277 8.55 6.72 -3.34
C SER A 277 8.53 5.21 -3.04
N GLN A 278 8.26 4.39 -4.06
CA GLN A 278 8.34 2.92 -4.03
C GLN A 278 9.77 2.44 -4.32
#